data_AF-A0A968NIN5-F1
#
_entry.id   AF-A0A968NIN5-F1
#
_cell.length_a   1.000
_cell.length_b   1.000
_cell.length_c   1.000
_cell.angle_alpha   90.00
_cell.angle_beta   90.00
_cell.angle_gamma   90.00
#
_symmetry.space_group_name_H-M   'P 1'
#
loop_
_entity.id
_entity.type
_entity.pdbx_description
1 polymer ?
#
loop_
_entity_poly.entity_id
_entity_poly.type
_entity_poly.pdbx_seq_one_letter_code
_entity_poly.pdbx_strand_id
1 'polypeptide(L)' 'MTKISIDIVILFFELIDQSGQNPSIYEFSAPDIKQTSFHLDGLLLTRSRYRYKPIYFVEVGINTVE' A
#
# COMPACT_ATOMS: atom_id res chain seq x y z
N MET A 1 14.00 -9.85 -6.95
CA MET A 1 13.76 -8.43 -6.65
C MET A 1 12.34 -8.32 -6.05
N THR A 2 12.14 -8.85 -4.83
CA THR A 2 10.78 -9.23 -4.36
C THR A 2 10.56 -9.17 -2.84
N LYS A 3 11.62 -9.16 -2.03
CA LYS A 3 11.50 -9.28 -0.56
C LYS A 3 11.07 -7.97 0.11
N ILE A 4 11.64 -6.83 -0.31
CA ILE A 4 11.29 -5.51 0.24
C ILE A 4 9.81 -5.16 0.01
N SER A 5 9.25 -5.55 -1.14
CA SER A 5 7.84 -5.28 -1.47
C SER A 5 6.87 -6.09 -0.61
N ILE A 6 7.18 -7.35 -0.28
CA ILE A 6 6.30 -8.17 0.57
C ILE A 6 6.31 -7.67 2.02
N ASP A 7 7.47 -7.21 2.51
CA ASP A 7 7.61 -6.71 3.89
C ASP A 7 6.77 -5.43 4.11
N ILE A 8 6.72 -4.53 3.12
CA ILE A 8 5.87 -3.32 3.16
C ILE A 8 4.38 -3.68 3.25
N VAL A 9 3.94 -4.68 2.48
CA VAL A 9 2.54 -5.12 2.49
C VAL A 9 2.15 -5.72 3.85
N ILE A 10 3.05 -6.51 4.46
CA ILE A 10 2.84 -7.08 5.80
C ILE A 10 2.70 -5.95 6.83
N LEU A 11 3.66 -5.01 6.84
CA LEU A 11 3.65 -3.88 7.77
C LEU A 11 2.36 -3.04 7.64
N PHE A 12 1.92 -2.78 6.41
CA PHE A 12 0.69 -2.02 6.17
C PHE A 12 -0.52 -2.68 6.84
N PHE A 13 -0.69 -4.00 6.66
CA PHE A 13 -1.81 -4.72 7.26
C PHE A 13 -1.72 -4.83 8.78
N GLU A 14 -0.52 -4.86 9.34
CA GLU A 14 -0.31 -4.79 10.79
C GLU A 14 -0.77 -3.45 11.36
N LEU A 15 -0.42 -2.33 10.71
CA LEU A 15 -0.76 -0.97 11.16
C LEU A 15 -2.27 -0.69 11.18
N ILE A 16 -3.04 -1.34 10.31
CA ILE A 16 -4.51 -1.17 10.23
C ILE A 16 -5.30 -2.28 10.93
N ASP A 17 -4.64 -3.11 11.75
CA ASP A 17 -5.24 -4.26 12.46
C ASP A 17 -5.92 -5.29 11.53
N GLN A 18 -5.30 -5.54 10.38
CA GLN A 18 -5.76 -6.52 9.37
C GLN A 18 -4.67 -7.55 9.03
N SER A 19 -3.83 -7.90 10.01
CA SER A 19 -2.71 -8.85 9.86
C SER A 19 -3.12 -10.24 9.32
N GLY A 20 -4.40 -10.61 9.39
CA GLY A 20 -4.94 -11.84 8.80
C GLY A 20 -5.07 -11.84 7.26
N GLN A 21 -4.83 -10.70 6.59
CA GLN A 21 -4.82 -10.65 5.12
C GLN A 21 -3.61 -11.40 4.54
N ASN A 22 -3.79 -12.03 3.38
CA ASN A 22 -2.69 -12.70 2.69
C ASN A 22 -1.87 -11.66 1.88
N PRO A 23 -0.63 -11.30 2.29
CA PRO A 23 0.15 -10.26 1.61
C PRO A 23 0.53 -10.66 0.18
N SER A 24 0.58 -11.96 -0.13
CA SER A 24 0.97 -12.46 -1.45
C SER A 24 -0.04 -12.15 -2.56
N ILE A 25 -1.26 -11.73 -2.21
CA ILE A 25 -2.29 -11.34 -3.18
C ILE A 25 -2.20 -9.86 -3.58
N TYR A 26 -1.40 -9.09 -2.84
CA TYR A 26 -1.16 -7.68 -3.04
C TYR A 26 0.21 -7.42 -3.65
N GLU A 27 0.33 -6.29 -4.32
CA GLU A 27 1.57 -5.75 -4.88
C GLU A 27 1.63 -4.26 -4.53
N PHE A 28 2.72 -3.85 -3.88
CA PHE A 28 2.97 -2.45 -3.60
C PHE A 28 3.51 -1.75 -4.85
N SER A 29 2.90 -0.62 -5.20
CA SER A 29 3.32 0.26 -6.28
C SER A 29 3.31 1.69 -5.78
N ALA A 30 4.39 2.43 -5.97
CA ALA A 30 4.47 3.87 -5.68
C ALA A 30 4.64 4.62 -7.01
N PRO A 31 3.54 4.81 -7.78
CA PRO A 31 3.64 5.53 -9.04
C PRO A 31 3.85 7.02 -8.77
N ASP A 32 4.79 7.64 -9.48
CA ASP A 32 4.97 9.10 -9.50
C ASP A 32 3.79 9.77 -10.23
N ILE A 33 2.64 9.87 -9.57
CA ILE A 33 1.47 10.56 -10.12
C ILE A 33 1.58 12.04 -9.75
N LYS A 34 1.95 12.85 -10.74
CA LYS A 34 1.93 14.33 -10.62
C LYS A 34 0.50 14.84 -10.79
N GLN A 35 -0.36 14.65 -9.78
CA GLN A 35 -1.63 15.38 -9.68
C GLN A 35 -1.45 16.58 -8.76
N THR A 36 -1.93 17.74 -9.21
CA THR A 36 -1.66 19.08 -8.65
C THR A 36 -2.24 19.33 -7.25
N SER A 37 -2.80 18.35 -6.56
CA SER A 37 -3.44 18.56 -5.25
C SER A 37 -3.42 17.37 -4.28
N PHE A 38 -2.86 16.21 -4.66
CA PHE A 38 -2.71 15.04 -3.79
C PHE A 38 -1.42 14.29 -4.14
N HIS A 39 -0.56 14.05 -3.14
CA HIS A 39 0.58 13.16 -3.28
C HIS A 39 0.17 11.79 -2.74
N LEU A 40 0.20 10.78 -3.59
CA LEU A 40 -0.06 9.41 -3.18
C LEU A 40 1.29 8.71 -3.01
N ASP A 41 1.64 8.35 -1.79
CA ASP A 41 2.92 7.70 -1.50
C ASP A 41 2.94 6.22 -1.93
N GLY A 42 1.77 5.60 -2.05
CA GLY A 42 1.68 4.24 -2.55
C GLY A 42 0.28 3.71 -2.83
N LEU A 43 0.25 2.58 -3.52
CA LEU A 43 -0.91 1.77 -3.86
C LEU A 43 -0.60 0.31 -3.50
N LEU A 44 -1.54 -0.36 -2.84
CA LEU A 44 -1.55 -1.81 -2.77
C LEU A 44 -2.60 -2.34 -3.74
N LEU A 45 -2.13 -2.82 -4.89
CA LEU A 45 -2.96 -3.38 -5.94
C LEU A 45 -3.13 -4.88 -5.72
N THR A 46 -4.33 -5.38 -6.00
CA THR A 46 -4.58 -6.82 -6.03
C THR A 46 -4.07 -7.41 -7.35
N ARG A 47 -3.44 -8.58 -7.30
CA ARG A 47 -3.11 -9.32 -8.53
C ARG A 47 -4.37 -9.63 -9.33
N SER A 48 -4.27 -9.76 -10.65
CA SER A 48 -5.41 -9.89 -11.60
C SER A 48 -6.49 -10.92 -11.20
N ARG A 49 -6.10 -12.02 -10.54
CA ARG A 49 -6.99 -13.09 -10.04
C ARG A 49 -7.81 -12.71 -8.79
N TYR A 50 -7.54 -11.56 -8.18
CA TYR A 50 -8.14 -11.08 -6.93
C TYR A 50 -8.80 -9.71 -7.06
N ARG A 51 -9.23 -9.30 -8.27
CA ARG A 51 -9.87 -8.00 -8.53
C ARG A 51 -11.14 -7.71 -7.72
N TYR A 52 -11.70 -8.70 -7.03
CA TYR A 52 -12.83 -8.56 -6.12
C TYR A 52 -12.43 -8.10 -4.71
N LYS A 53 -11.13 -8.06 -4.41
CA LYS A 53 -10.58 -7.55 -3.14
C LYS A 53 -10.36 -6.05 -3.23
N PRO A 54 -10.39 -5.34 -2.08
CA PRO A 54 -10.17 -3.89 -2.07
C PRO A 54 -8.75 -3.55 -2.51
N ILE A 55 -8.61 -2.38 -3.13
CA ILE A 55 -7.32 -1.69 -3.36
C ILE A 55 -7.12 -0.71 -2.21
N TYR A 56 -5.89 -0.60 -1.70
CA TYR A 56 -5.55 0.37 -0.67
C TYR A 56 -4.70 1.50 -1.24
N PHE A 57 -5.09 2.73 -0.89
CA PHE A 57 -4.32 3.94 -1.13
C PHE A 57 -3.51 4.23 0.13
N VAL A 58 -2.21 4.50 -0.02
CA VAL A 58 -1.29 4.78 1.07
C VAL A 58 -0.83 6.22 0.97
N GLU A 59 -1.03 6.96 2.05
CA GLU A 59 -0.55 8.33 2.25
C GLU A 59 0.19 8.38 3.59
N VAL A 60 1.40 8.93 3.56
CA VAL A 60 2.28 9.11 4.70
C VAL A 60 2.28 10.58 5.06
N GLY A 61 1.44 10.94 6.04
CA GLY A 61 1.46 12.27 6.63
C GLY A 61 2.67 12.44 7.55
N ILE A 62 3.50 13.45 7.31
CA ILE A 62 4.47 13.91 8.30
C ILE A 62 3.78 14.92 9.19
N ASN A 63 3.49 14.52 10.44
CA ASN A 63 3.06 15.46 11.45
C ASN A 63 4.29 16.18 12.02
N THR A 64 4.52 17.43 11.61
CA THR A 64 5.43 18.30 12.35
C THR A 64 4.79 18.66 13.67
N VAL A 65 5.40 18.19 14.76
CA VAL A 65 5.09 18.68 16.11
C VAL A 65 5.81 20.02 16.24
N GLU A 66 5.04 21.11 16.30
CA GLU A 66 5.55 22.43 16.71
C GLU A 66 5.87 22.46 18.22
#